data_AF-A0A857JG63-F1
#
_entry.id   AF-A0A857JG63-F1
#
_cell.length_a   1.000
_cell.length_b   1.000
_cell.length_c   1.000
_cell.angle_alpha   90.00
_cell.angle_beta   90.00
_cell.angle_gamma   90.00
#
_symmetry.space_group_name_H-M   'P 1'
#
loop_
_entity.id
_entity.type
_entity.pdbx_description
1 polymer ?
#
loop_
_entity_poly.entity_id
_entity_poly.type
_entity_poly.pdbx_seq_one_letter_code
_entity_poly.pdbx_strand_id
1 'polypeptide(L)'
;MALKTTQIDLKTLLWRNLFILCSISDAMRYHSLLPLSAILSICIMSLLITLDIVPTGMLMLEQLKMAFEDHIYVLILIIILAESIVYVGFYFPGQFFAVLLVVLAKPEWTDILSLTLCMVLGATLGSVINYFLGQRFAQTAHPADEEMKEGTRSMNREGGEQQPRARTSYSLKYLLIAMIHINSLAFYMFKQGEQNRAFKIVWFAGLLNLPYYLLLIFATSTLSEQVLQLAENTSILLAILSIWLLLCLYLDYRNYQQ
;
A
#
# COMPACT_ATOMS: atom_id res chain seq x y z
N MET A 1 16.79 1.42 -39.12
CA MET A 1 15.37 1.03 -39.23
C MET A 1 15.32 -0.43 -38.81
N ALA A 2 14.91 -0.86 -37.61
CA ALA A 2 14.00 -0.31 -36.63
C ALA A 2 14.55 -0.50 -35.19
N LEU A 3 14.36 0.51 -34.35
CA LEU A 3 14.56 0.44 -32.90
C LEU A 3 13.40 -0.35 -32.28
N LYS A 4 13.69 -1.54 -31.73
CA LYS A 4 12.75 -2.26 -30.86
C LYS A 4 13.07 -1.88 -29.42
N THR A 5 12.59 -0.69 -29.04
CA THR A 5 12.69 -0.12 -27.71
C THR A 5 11.99 -1.04 -26.71
N THR A 6 12.74 -1.60 -25.76
CA THR A 6 12.21 -2.24 -24.56
C THR A 6 11.56 -1.18 -23.68
N GLN A 7 10.33 -0.81 -24.04
CA GLN A 7 9.38 -0.25 -23.09
C GLN A 7 9.20 -1.30 -21.99
N ILE A 8 9.78 -1.06 -20.82
CA ILE A 8 9.18 -1.58 -19.59
C ILE A 8 7.81 -0.94 -19.55
N ASP A 9 6.82 -1.73 -19.93
CA ASP A 9 5.47 -1.27 -20.20
C ASP A 9 4.95 -0.57 -18.94
N LEU A 10 4.59 0.70 -19.05
CA LEU A 10 3.93 1.46 -18.00
C LEU A 10 2.67 0.70 -17.53
N LYS A 11 2.07 -0.11 -18.41
CA LYS A 11 1.05 -1.09 -18.05
C LYS A 11 1.59 -2.17 -17.14
N THR A 12 2.78 -2.76 -17.27
CA THR A 12 3.25 -3.83 -16.34
C THR A 12 3.58 -3.34 -14.93
N LEU A 13 3.97 -2.08 -14.75
CA LEU A 13 4.19 -1.51 -13.40
C LEU A 13 2.89 -1.05 -12.75
N LEU A 14 1.99 -0.41 -13.52
CA LEU A 14 0.61 -0.16 -13.09
C LEU A 14 -0.13 -1.47 -12.87
N TRP A 15 0.07 -2.49 -13.71
CA TRP A 15 -0.48 -3.83 -13.56
C TRP A 15 0.17 -4.58 -12.43
N ARG A 16 1.37 -4.24 -11.93
CA ARG A 16 2.01 -4.84 -10.74
C ARG A 16 1.53 -4.24 -9.42
N ASN A 17 1.19 -2.95 -9.41
CA ASN A 17 0.46 -2.35 -8.28
C ASN A 17 -1.03 -2.67 -8.36
N LEU A 18 -1.59 -2.75 -9.58
CA LEU A 18 -2.84 -3.42 -9.84
C LEU A 18 -2.71 -4.90 -9.47
N PHE A 19 -1.57 -5.58 -9.59
CA PHE A 19 -1.34 -6.98 -9.19
C PHE A 19 -1.42 -7.18 -7.68
N ILE A 20 -1.56 -6.14 -6.88
CA ILE A 20 -1.90 -6.29 -5.45
C ILE A 20 -3.43 -6.28 -5.30
N LEU A 21 -4.12 -5.38 -6.01
CA LEU A 21 -5.59 -5.41 -6.19
C LEU A 21 -6.06 -6.63 -7.00
N CYS A 22 -5.20 -7.12 -7.89
CA CYS A 22 -5.37 -8.20 -8.83
C CYS A 22 -4.71 -9.46 -8.31
N SER A 23 -3.81 -9.46 -7.32
CA SER A 23 -3.53 -10.68 -6.56
C SER A 23 -4.70 -11.03 -5.64
N ILE A 24 -5.57 -10.06 -5.30
CA ILE A 24 -6.86 -10.30 -4.64
C ILE A 24 -7.96 -10.66 -5.68
N SER A 25 -7.90 -10.08 -6.90
CA SER A 25 -8.85 -10.39 -8.00
C SER A 25 -8.49 -11.62 -8.86
N ASP A 26 -7.23 -12.01 -8.98
CA ASP A 26 -6.69 -13.15 -9.76
C ASP A 26 -6.57 -14.41 -8.89
N ALA A 27 -6.50 -14.27 -7.55
CA ALA A 27 -6.63 -15.39 -6.64
C ALA A 27 -8.07 -15.94 -6.59
N MET A 28 -9.05 -15.19 -7.08
CA MET A 28 -10.46 -15.54 -7.05
C MET A 28 -10.97 -15.68 -8.48
N ARG A 29 -11.15 -16.93 -8.91
CA ARG A 29 -11.69 -17.33 -10.21
C ARG A 29 -13.09 -16.78 -10.52
N TYR A 30 -13.73 -16.09 -9.55
CA TYR A 30 -15.05 -15.46 -9.63
C TYR A 30 -15.05 -14.12 -8.87
N HIS A 31 -15.46 -13.04 -9.55
CA HIS A 31 -15.55 -11.69 -8.95
C HIS A 31 -16.61 -11.59 -7.83
N SER A 32 -17.56 -12.52 -7.78
CA SER A 32 -18.68 -12.57 -6.84
C SER A 32 -18.30 -13.13 -5.45
N LEU A 33 -17.21 -13.88 -5.33
CA LEU A 33 -16.79 -14.48 -4.06
C LEU A 33 -16.31 -13.45 -3.03
N LEU A 34 -15.77 -12.30 -3.47
CA LEU A 34 -15.29 -11.23 -2.58
C LEU A 34 -16.44 -10.63 -1.75
N PRO A 35 -17.49 -10.05 -2.37
CA PRO A 35 -18.62 -9.53 -1.60
C PRO A 35 -19.37 -10.63 -0.85
N LEU A 36 -19.43 -11.86 -1.37
CA LEU A 36 -20.08 -12.99 -0.68
C LEU A 36 -19.36 -13.34 0.63
N SER A 37 -18.04 -13.48 0.59
CA SER A 37 -17.23 -13.76 1.80
C SER A 37 -17.29 -12.61 2.80
N ALA A 38 -17.35 -11.35 2.33
CA ALA A 38 -17.55 -10.19 3.19
C ALA A 38 -18.91 -10.23 3.91
N ILE A 39 -20.00 -10.52 3.19
CA ILE A 39 -21.34 -10.67 3.79
C ILE A 39 -21.35 -11.82 4.80
N LEU A 40 -20.78 -12.98 4.45
CA LEU A 40 -20.67 -14.11 5.36
C LEU A 40 -19.90 -13.73 6.65
N SER A 41 -18.76 -13.05 6.50
CA SER A 41 -17.94 -12.59 7.62
C SER A 41 -18.72 -11.63 8.53
N ILE A 42 -19.43 -10.66 7.95
CA ILE A 42 -20.26 -9.70 8.72
C ILE A 42 -21.41 -10.41 9.43
N CYS A 43 -22.07 -11.37 8.78
CA CYS A 43 -23.13 -12.16 9.42
C CYS A 43 -22.59 -12.98 10.61
N ILE A 44 -21.44 -13.64 10.45
CA ILE A 44 -20.80 -14.40 11.52
C ILE A 44 -20.35 -13.48 12.66
N MET A 45 -19.71 -12.35 12.34
CA MET A 45 -19.26 -11.37 13.35
C MET A 45 -20.44 -10.73 14.08
N SER A 46 -21.51 -10.38 13.37
CA SER A 46 -22.73 -9.84 13.98
C SER A 46 -23.39 -10.86 14.92
N LEU A 47 -23.40 -12.14 14.54
CA LEU A 47 -23.86 -13.21 15.43
C LEU A 47 -22.96 -13.35 16.67
N LEU A 48 -21.64 -13.35 16.51
CA LEU A 48 -20.67 -13.42 17.62
C LEU A 48 -20.81 -12.24 18.60
N ILE A 49 -21.09 -11.04 18.07
CA ILE A 49 -21.36 -9.84 18.87
C ILE A 49 -22.70 -9.99 19.62
N THR A 50 -23.74 -10.48 18.96
CA THR A 50 -25.05 -10.71 19.58
C THR A 50 -25.01 -11.79 20.67
N LEU A 51 -24.07 -12.73 20.57
CA LEU A 51 -23.83 -13.78 21.57
C LEU A 51 -22.87 -13.34 22.70
N ASP A 52 -22.46 -12.07 22.75
CA ASP A 52 -21.50 -11.52 23.72
C ASP A 52 -20.13 -12.25 23.75
N ILE A 53 -19.79 -13.01 22.70
CA ILE A 53 -18.50 -13.69 22.57
C ILE A 53 -17.42 -12.68 22.16
N VAL A 54 -17.79 -11.72 21.29
CA VAL A 54 -16.90 -10.69 20.79
C VAL A 54 -17.47 -9.31 21.13
N PRO A 55 -16.74 -8.45 21.85
CA PRO A 55 -17.18 -7.08 22.13
C PRO A 55 -17.36 -6.27 20.85
N THR A 56 -18.19 -5.23 20.92
CA THR A 56 -18.41 -4.32 19.78
C THR A 56 -17.10 -3.64 19.37
N GLY A 57 -16.98 -3.33 18.07
CA GLY A 57 -15.80 -2.67 17.53
C GLY A 57 -15.47 -1.35 18.24
N MET A 58 -16.49 -0.59 18.66
CA MET A 58 -16.34 0.64 19.42
C MET A 58 -15.70 0.41 20.80
N LEU A 59 -16.14 -0.61 21.55
CA LEU A 59 -15.57 -0.93 22.86
C LEU A 59 -14.11 -1.37 22.75
N MET A 60 -13.77 -2.18 21.74
CA MET A 60 -12.38 -2.57 21.46
C MET A 60 -11.49 -1.35 21.15
N LEU A 61 -12.05 -0.40 20.40
CA LEU A 61 -11.36 0.83 20.04
C LEU A 61 -11.23 1.82 21.21
N GLU A 62 -12.23 1.94 22.08
CA GLU A 62 -12.14 2.72 23.32
C GLU A 62 -11.12 2.11 24.28
N GLN A 63 -11.09 0.79 24.42
CA GLN A 63 -10.07 0.09 25.21
C GLN A 63 -8.66 0.33 24.65
N LEU A 64 -8.50 0.31 23.32
CA LEU A 64 -7.23 0.65 22.67
C LEU A 64 -6.85 2.13 22.89
N LYS A 65 -7.82 3.04 22.82
CA LYS A 65 -7.61 4.47 23.08
C LYS A 65 -7.17 4.70 24.53
N MET A 66 -7.85 4.10 25.51
CA MET A 66 -7.49 4.19 26.92
C MET A 66 -6.10 3.59 27.20
N ALA A 67 -5.74 2.50 26.52
CA ALA A 67 -4.43 1.88 26.68
C ALA A 67 -3.27 2.73 26.14
N PHE A 68 -3.53 3.61 25.16
CA PHE A 68 -2.51 4.41 24.47
C PHE A 68 -2.78 5.91 24.52
N GLU A 69 -3.56 6.41 25.48
CA GLU A 69 -4.09 7.79 25.50
C GLU A 69 -2.99 8.84 25.34
N ASP A 70 -1.89 8.72 26.09
CA ASP A 70 -0.74 9.63 26.01
C ASP A 70 0.19 9.35 24.80
N HIS A 71 -0.01 8.23 24.10
CA HIS A 71 0.92 7.66 23.12
C HIS A 71 0.28 7.44 21.74
N ILE A 72 -0.90 8.01 21.47
CA ILE A 72 -1.63 7.85 20.21
C ILE A 72 -0.77 8.22 18.99
N TYR A 73 0.02 9.30 19.08
CA TYR A 73 0.91 9.74 17.99
C TYR A 73 2.00 8.71 17.69
N VAL A 74 2.56 8.10 18.75
CA VAL A 74 3.58 7.05 18.62
C VAL A 74 2.96 5.78 18.05
N LEU A 75 1.76 5.42 18.49
CA LEU A 75 1.01 4.28 17.96
C LEU A 75 0.76 4.43 16.45
N ILE A 76 0.27 5.60 16.01
CA ILE A 76 0.04 5.89 14.59
C ILE A 76 1.36 5.82 13.81
N LEU A 77 2.45 6.40 14.34
CA LEU A 77 3.76 6.32 13.72
C LEU A 77 4.20 4.86 13.53
N ILE A 78 4.03 4.00 14.54
CA ILE A 78 4.38 2.58 14.47
C ILE A 78 3.52 1.85 13.45
N ILE A 79 2.20 2.10 13.42
CA ILE A 79 1.27 1.48 12.47
C ILE A 79 1.65 1.83 11.04
N ILE A 80 1.86 3.12 10.75
CA ILE A 80 2.26 3.59 9.41
C ILE A 80 3.65 3.08 9.04
N LEU A 81 4.59 3.01 9.99
CA LEU A 81 5.91 2.44 9.76
C LEU A 81 5.82 0.94 9.42
N ALA A 82 5.06 0.18 10.18
CA ALA A 82 4.85 -1.25 9.94
C ALA A 82 4.21 -1.49 8.57
N GLU A 83 3.20 -0.71 8.21
CA GLU A 83 2.54 -0.81 6.91
C GLU A 83 3.43 -0.37 5.75
N SER A 84 4.30 0.63 5.95
CA SER A 84 5.15 1.13 4.89
C SER A 84 6.35 0.24 4.57
N ILE A 85 6.63 -0.80 5.35
CA ILE A 85 7.70 -1.77 5.04
C ILE A 85 7.15 -2.85 4.10
N VAL A 86 7.84 -3.10 2.98
CA VAL A 86 7.36 -3.98 1.88
C VAL A 86 6.82 -5.32 2.37
N TYR A 87 7.49 -6.01 3.29
CA TYR A 87 7.05 -7.33 3.76
C TYR A 87 5.96 -7.25 4.83
N VAL A 88 6.09 -6.33 5.78
CA VAL A 88 5.18 -6.22 6.93
C VAL A 88 3.82 -5.66 6.49
N GLY A 89 3.82 -4.64 5.62
CA GLY A 89 2.59 -4.00 5.12
C GLY A 89 1.69 -4.85 4.24
N PHE A 90 2.15 -6.01 3.78
CA PHE A 90 1.26 -6.97 3.13
C PHE A 90 0.37 -7.72 4.10
N TYR A 91 0.86 -7.99 5.31
CA TYR A 91 0.13 -8.75 6.32
C TYR A 91 -0.60 -7.82 7.29
N PHE A 92 -0.17 -6.56 7.38
CA PHE A 92 -0.68 -5.60 8.34
C PHE A 92 -1.55 -4.54 7.65
N PRO A 93 -2.88 -4.50 7.87
CA PRO A 93 -3.79 -3.53 7.26
C PRO A 93 -3.74 -2.18 7.99
N GLY A 94 -2.60 -1.50 7.93
CA GLY A 94 -2.33 -0.28 8.70
C GLY A 94 -3.25 0.90 8.37
N GLN A 95 -3.64 1.08 7.11
CA GLN A 95 -4.51 2.17 6.66
C GLN A 95 -5.87 2.14 7.34
N PHE A 96 -6.43 0.95 7.54
CA PHE A 96 -7.71 0.78 8.24
C PHE A 96 -7.61 1.27 9.69
N PHE A 97 -6.58 0.83 10.42
CA PHE A 97 -6.35 1.25 11.79
C PHE A 97 -6.03 2.74 11.91
N ALA A 98 -5.23 3.29 10.98
CA ALA A 98 -4.88 4.70 10.97
C ALA A 98 -6.11 5.60 10.80
N VAL A 99 -7.02 5.26 9.88
CA VAL A 99 -8.27 5.99 9.69
C VAL A 99 -9.15 5.91 10.94
N LEU A 100 -9.33 4.72 11.51
CA LEU A 100 -10.14 4.54 12.73
C LEU A 100 -9.59 5.32 13.92
N LEU A 101 -8.27 5.28 14.15
CA LEU A 101 -7.63 6.02 15.25
C LEU A 101 -7.78 7.53 15.08
N VAL A 102 -7.69 8.06 13.86
CA VAL A 102 -7.91 9.49 13.58
C VAL A 102 -9.37 9.89 13.83
N VAL A 103 -10.33 9.10 13.36
CA VAL A 103 -11.77 9.36 13.57
C VAL A 103 -12.12 9.39 15.06
N LEU A 104 -11.56 8.46 15.85
CA LEU A 104 -11.83 8.36 17.28
C LEU A 104 -11.08 9.35 18.16
N ALA A 105 -9.90 9.77 17.72
CA ALA A 105 -9.14 10.77 18.44
C ALA A 105 -9.86 12.11 18.48
N LYS A 106 -10.77 12.39 17.51
CA LYS A 106 -11.42 13.70 17.31
C LYS A 106 -10.41 14.84 17.47
N PRO A 107 -9.31 14.83 16.68
CA PRO A 107 -8.17 15.70 16.89
C PRO A 107 -8.53 17.17 16.70
N GLU A 108 -7.97 18.04 17.54
CA GLU A 108 -8.03 19.49 17.31
C GLU A 108 -7.06 19.92 16.19
N TRP A 109 -7.11 21.18 15.79
CA TRP A 109 -6.29 21.73 14.70
C TRP A 109 -4.79 21.51 14.88
N THR A 110 -4.28 21.63 16.12
CA THR A 110 -2.88 21.36 16.47
C THR A 110 -2.54 19.88 16.36
N ASP A 111 -3.49 19.01 16.70
CA ASP A 111 -3.31 17.57 16.64
C ASP A 111 -3.29 17.07 15.21
N ILE A 112 -4.07 17.67 14.32
CA ILE A 112 -4.04 17.38 12.88
C ILE A 112 -2.62 17.58 12.32
N LEU A 113 -1.95 18.67 12.70
CA LEU A 113 -0.57 18.92 12.27
C LEU A 113 0.41 17.90 12.87
N SER A 114 0.32 17.62 14.17
CA SER A 114 1.16 16.63 14.85
C SER A 114 0.97 15.22 14.27
N LEU A 115 -0.27 14.81 14.02
CA LEU A 115 -0.63 13.55 13.38
C LEU A 115 -0.08 13.48 11.96
N THR A 116 -0.23 14.55 11.17
CA THR A 116 0.34 14.62 9.82
C THR A 116 1.84 14.42 9.85
N LEU A 117 2.53 15.10 10.78
CA LEU A 117 3.97 14.96 10.95
C LEU A 117 4.36 13.52 11.30
N CYS A 118 3.65 12.89 12.25
CA CYS A 118 3.88 11.49 12.62
C CYS A 118 3.70 10.52 11.46
N MET A 119 2.65 10.71 10.64
CA MET A 119 2.42 9.87 9.45
C MET A 119 3.51 10.08 8.38
N VAL A 120 3.87 11.33 8.08
CA VAL A 120 4.95 11.65 7.14
C VAL A 120 6.27 11.05 7.63
N LEU A 121 6.58 11.17 8.92
CA LEU A 121 7.77 10.59 9.52
C LEU A 121 7.75 9.06 9.41
N GLY A 122 6.65 8.40 9.77
CA GLY A 122 6.50 6.95 9.63
C GLY A 122 6.70 6.47 8.19
N ALA A 123 6.04 7.10 7.23
CA ALA A 123 6.15 6.76 5.81
C ALA A 123 7.55 7.05 5.24
N THR A 124 8.18 8.14 5.69
CA THR A 124 9.55 8.48 5.28
C THR A 124 10.55 7.50 5.85
N LEU A 125 10.44 7.14 7.13
CA LEU A 125 11.27 6.11 7.76
C LEU A 125 11.10 4.76 7.06
N GLY A 126 9.88 4.34 6.76
CA GLY A 126 9.65 3.13 5.97
C GLY A 126 10.28 3.21 4.58
N SER A 127 10.18 4.36 3.90
CA SER A 127 10.84 4.60 2.61
C SER A 127 12.37 4.49 2.70
N VAL A 128 12.97 5.02 3.77
CA VAL A 128 14.41 4.88 4.06
C VAL A 128 14.77 3.41 4.24
N ILE A 129 14.02 2.67 5.06
CA ILE A 129 14.23 1.23 5.31
C ILE A 129 14.16 0.45 4.00
N ASN A 130 13.10 0.63 3.22
CA ASN A 130 12.92 -0.06 1.94
C ASN A 130 14.03 0.25 0.94
N TYR A 131 14.47 1.52 0.87
CA TYR A 131 15.59 1.92 0.04
C TYR A 131 16.89 1.18 0.43
N PHE A 132 17.21 1.12 1.73
CA PHE A 132 18.39 0.39 2.18
C PHE A 132 18.28 -1.13 2.00
N LEU A 133 17.09 -1.70 2.20
CA LEU A 133 16.83 -3.11 1.91
C LEU A 133 17.15 -3.38 0.43
N GLY A 134 16.55 -2.63 -0.50
CA GLY A 134 16.80 -2.79 -1.93
C GLY A 134 18.28 -2.66 -2.30
N GLN A 135 19.00 -1.71 -1.69
CA GLN A 135 20.43 -1.53 -1.92
C GLN A 135 21.26 -2.74 -1.47
N ARG A 136 20.96 -3.32 -0.30
CA ARG A 136 21.66 -4.52 0.19
C ARG A 136 21.40 -5.74 -0.70
N PHE A 137 20.17 -5.92 -1.18
CA PHE A 137 19.83 -7.02 -2.09
C PHE A 137 20.56 -6.92 -3.44
N ALA A 138 20.75 -5.71 -3.97
CA ALA A 138 21.52 -5.49 -5.20
C ALA A 138 23.02 -5.81 -5.04
N GLN A 139 23.60 -5.55 -3.87
CA GLN A 139 25.01 -5.86 -3.59
C GLN A 139 25.27 -7.35 -3.45
N THR A 140 24.34 -8.11 -2.88
CA THR A 140 24.43 -9.58 -2.77
C THR A 140 24.23 -10.30 -4.10
N ALA A 141 23.59 -9.68 -5.09
CA ALA A 141 23.42 -10.26 -6.43
C ALA A 141 24.68 -10.12 -7.32
N HIS A 142 25.63 -9.27 -6.94
CA HIS A 142 26.81 -8.91 -7.73
C HIS A 142 28.19 -9.50 -7.31
N PRO A 143 28.40 -10.37 -6.29
CA PRO A 143 29.73 -10.92 -6.01
C PRO A 143 30.11 -12.19 -6.80
N ALA A 144 29.17 -12.87 -7.46
CA ALA A 144 29.43 -14.19 -8.08
C ALA A 144 29.69 -14.16 -9.60
N ASP A 145 29.42 -13.03 -10.28
CA ASP A 145 29.48 -12.94 -11.75
C ASP A 145 30.71 -12.19 -12.28
N GLU A 146 31.63 -11.74 -11.42
CA GLU A 146 32.82 -10.96 -11.83
C GLU A 146 34.12 -11.79 -12.00
N GLU A 147 34.24 -13.00 -11.45
CA GLU A 147 35.47 -13.81 -11.63
C GLU A 147 35.60 -14.47 -13.02
N MET A 148 34.57 -14.44 -13.85
CA MET A 148 34.60 -15.02 -15.21
C MET A 148 34.60 -13.94 -16.30
N LYS A 149 35.38 -12.85 -16.15
CA LYS A 149 35.52 -11.84 -17.22
C LYS A 149 36.94 -11.37 -17.55
N GLU A 150 37.99 -11.86 -16.89
CA GLU A 150 39.38 -11.47 -17.23
C GLU A 150 40.10 -12.42 -18.20
N GLY A 151 39.54 -13.60 -18.54
CA GLY A 151 40.21 -14.61 -19.37
C GLY A 151 40.03 -14.51 -20.89
N THR A 152 39.06 -13.73 -21.40
CA THR A 152 38.64 -13.83 -22.82
C THR A 152 38.63 -12.45 -23.51
N ARG A 153 39.78 -11.77 -23.51
CA ARG A 153 39.95 -10.46 -24.21
C ARG A 153 40.71 -10.55 -25.53
N SER A 154 40.83 -11.73 -26.13
CA SER A 154 41.39 -11.89 -27.48
C SER A 154 40.57 -12.88 -28.28
N MET A 155 40.08 -12.43 -29.43
CA MET A 155 39.32 -13.17 -30.45
C MET A 155 37.98 -13.76 -29.99
N ASN A 156 36.87 -13.11 -30.33
CA ASN A 156 36.15 -13.47 -31.56
C ASN A 156 35.00 -12.49 -31.83
N ARG A 157 34.73 -12.33 -33.11
CA ARG A 157 33.73 -11.49 -33.75
C ARG A 157 32.49 -12.37 -33.91
N GLU A 158 31.33 -11.93 -33.39
CA GLU A 158 29.95 -12.21 -33.84
C GLU A 158 28.93 -12.21 -32.70
N GLY A 159 27.80 -11.51 -32.92
CA GLY A 159 26.49 -11.80 -32.36
C GLY A 159 26.34 -11.84 -30.82
N GLY A 160 26.14 -10.68 -30.20
CA GLY A 160 25.64 -10.60 -28.83
C GLY A 160 25.11 -9.21 -28.53
N GLU A 161 23.79 -9.05 -28.57
CA GLU A 161 23.11 -7.82 -28.16
C GLU A 161 23.41 -7.52 -26.68
N GLN A 162 24.39 -6.64 -26.45
CA GLN A 162 24.63 -6.05 -25.15
C GLN A 162 23.41 -5.22 -24.78
N GLN A 163 22.59 -5.73 -23.85
CA GLN A 163 21.49 -5.00 -23.25
C GLN A 163 22.02 -3.67 -22.69
N PRO A 164 21.50 -2.52 -23.15
CA PRO A 164 21.94 -1.24 -22.63
C PRO A 164 21.39 -1.12 -21.20
N ARG A 165 22.30 -0.85 -20.25
CA ARG A 165 21.99 -0.46 -18.86
C ARG A 165 21.05 0.75 -18.90
N ALA A 166 19.74 0.51 -18.88
CA ALA A 166 18.74 1.54 -19.06
C ALA A 166 18.76 2.47 -17.85
N ARG A 167 19.44 3.62 -17.99
CA ARG A 167 19.24 4.79 -17.12
C ARG A 167 17.81 5.27 -17.31
N THR A 168 16.86 4.64 -16.62
CA THR A 168 15.50 5.18 -16.56
C THR A 168 15.58 6.52 -15.85
N SER A 169 15.21 7.57 -16.58
CA SER A 169 15.13 8.94 -16.12
C SER A 169 14.16 9.03 -14.94
N TYR A 170 14.44 9.92 -14.00
CA TYR A 170 13.52 10.30 -12.94
C TYR A 170 12.19 10.64 -13.56
N SER A 171 11.17 9.84 -13.28
CA SER A 171 9.83 10.20 -13.67
C SER A 171 9.03 10.32 -12.39
N LEU A 172 8.97 11.57 -11.92
CA LEU A 172 8.12 12.06 -10.84
C LEU A 172 6.67 11.56 -10.99
N LYS A 173 6.25 11.28 -12.22
CA LYS A 173 4.98 10.63 -12.53
C LYS A 173 4.84 9.26 -11.83
N TYR A 174 5.88 8.43 -11.84
CA TYR A 174 5.85 7.13 -11.14
C TYR A 174 5.89 7.29 -9.62
N LEU A 175 6.57 8.32 -9.10
CA LEU A 175 6.54 8.63 -7.68
C LEU A 175 5.12 9.00 -7.26
N LEU A 176 4.48 9.94 -7.97
CA LEU A 176 3.09 10.35 -7.72
C LEU A 176 2.10 9.17 -7.81
N ILE A 177 2.27 8.29 -8.79
CA ILE A 177 1.44 7.08 -8.93
C ILE A 177 1.69 6.12 -7.77
N ALA A 178 2.95 5.93 -7.35
CA ALA A 178 3.28 5.04 -6.22
C ALA A 178 2.79 5.60 -4.88
N MET A 179 2.66 6.92 -4.74
CA MET A 179 2.16 7.57 -3.52
C MET A 179 0.67 7.32 -3.26
N ILE A 180 -0.11 6.85 -4.25
CA ILE A 180 -1.53 6.52 -4.05
C ILE A 180 -1.71 5.45 -2.96
N HIS A 181 -0.74 4.55 -2.81
CA HIS A 181 -0.82 3.46 -1.85
C HIS A 181 0.52 3.23 -1.17
N ILE A 182 0.54 3.13 0.15
CA ILE A 182 1.77 3.01 0.93
C ILE A 182 2.60 1.76 0.54
N ASN A 183 1.95 0.61 0.32
CA ASN A 183 2.61 -0.58 -0.23
C ASN A 183 3.22 -0.35 -1.62
N SER A 184 2.57 0.40 -2.51
CA SER A 184 3.14 0.75 -3.83
C SER A 184 4.36 1.65 -3.69
N LEU A 185 4.32 2.61 -2.76
CA LEU A 185 5.46 3.45 -2.41
C LEU A 185 6.64 2.62 -1.87
N ALA A 186 6.36 1.64 -1.01
CA ALA A 186 7.34 0.74 -0.45
C ALA A 186 8.15 0.00 -1.53
N PHE A 187 7.45 -0.58 -2.51
CA PHE A 187 8.08 -1.23 -3.65
C PHE A 187 8.86 -0.30 -4.55
N TYR A 188 8.30 0.89 -4.80
CA TYR A 188 8.99 1.91 -5.58
C TYR A 188 10.33 2.25 -4.93
N MET A 189 10.34 2.51 -3.62
CA MET A 189 11.55 2.85 -2.87
C MET A 189 12.54 1.70 -2.79
N PHE A 190 12.06 0.48 -2.61
CA PHE A 190 12.90 -0.72 -2.69
C PHE A 190 13.64 -0.80 -4.04
N LYS A 191 12.92 -0.60 -5.14
CA LYS A 191 13.51 -0.61 -6.49
C LYS A 191 14.48 0.55 -6.73
N GLN A 192 14.24 1.72 -6.14
CA GLN A 192 15.20 2.84 -6.19
C GLN A 192 16.50 2.50 -5.45
N GLY A 193 16.39 1.77 -4.33
CA GLY A 193 17.52 1.24 -3.57
C GLY A 193 18.34 0.23 -4.38
N GLU A 194 17.66 -0.74 -4.99
CA GLU A 194 18.28 -1.75 -5.86
C GLU A 194 19.12 -1.10 -6.99
N GLN A 195 18.60 -0.02 -7.56
CA GLN A 195 19.25 0.71 -8.64
C GLN A 195 20.31 1.72 -8.17
N ASN A 196 20.63 1.78 -6.87
CA ASN A 196 21.56 2.74 -6.27
C ASN A 196 21.31 4.20 -6.70
N ARG A 197 20.04 4.62 -6.72
CA ARG A 197 19.65 5.96 -7.17
C ARG A 197 19.90 7.02 -6.09
N ALA A 198 19.75 8.30 -6.42
CA ALA A 198 20.03 9.35 -5.44
C ALA A 198 19.05 9.29 -4.26
N PHE A 199 19.58 9.26 -3.02
CA PHE A 199 18.79 9.25 -1.78
C PHE A 199 17.83 10.46 -1.65
N LYS A 200 18.08 11.53 -2.40
CA LYS A 200 17.18 12.70 -2.49
C LYS A 200 15.73 12.32 -2.81
N ILE A 201 15.50 11.22 -3.54
CA ILE A 201 14.15 10.72 -3.87
C ILE A 201 13.33 10.42 -2.60
N VAL A 202 13.97 9.90 -1.56
CA VAL A 202 13.30 9.57 -0.29
C VAL A 202 12.84 10.84 0.42
N TRP A 203 13.68 11.88 0.45
CA TRP A 203 13.26 13.19 0.98
C TRP A 203 12.08 13.69 0.15
N PHE A 204 12.22 13.83 -1.16
CA PHE A 204 11.15 14.36 -2.01
C PHE A 204 9.80 13.63 -1.83
N ALA A 205 9.81 12.31 -1.63
CA ALA A 205 8.60 11.55 -1.32
C ALA A 205 7.95 11.98 0.00
N GLY A 206 8.74 12.14 1.08
CA GLY A 206 8.26 12.66 2.36
C GLY A 206 7.68 14.07 2.26
N LEU A 207 8.34 14.98 1.53
CA LEU A 207 7.85 16.35 1.33
C LEU A 207 6.51 16.38 0.58
N LEU A 208 6.40 15.57 -0.49
CA LEU A 208 5.21 15.53 -1.33
C LEU A 208 4.04 14.85 -0.61
N ASN A 209 4.32 13.90 0.29
CA ASN A 209 3.32 13.25 1.13
C ASN A 209 2.67 14.19 2.15
N LEU A 210 3.36 15.26 2.57
CA LEU A 210 2.88 16.18 3.60
C LEU A 210 1.51 16.82 3.25
N PRO A 211 1.32 17.52 2.11
CA PRO A 211 0.03 18.08 1.75
C PRO A 211 -1.05 17.00 1.54
N TYR A 212 -0.65 15.82 1.06
CA TYR A 212 -1.57 14.70 0.85
C TYR A 212 -2.14 14.17 2.18
N TYR A 213 -1.28 13.87 3.15
CA TYR A 213 -1.70 13.38 4.46
C TYR A 213 -2.44 14.44 5.29
N LEU A 214 -2.04 15.72 5.17
CA LEU A 214 -2.75 16.82 5.81
C LEU A 214 -4.21 16.87 5.34
N LEU A 215 -4.42 16.81 4.02
CA LEU A 215 -5.75 16.83 3.42
C LEU A 215 -6.56 15.60 3.84
N LEU A 216 -5.92 14.42 3.88
CA LEU A 216 -6.57 13.18 4.29
C LEU A 216 -7.03 13.25 5.75
N ILE A 217 -6.16 13.61 6.70
CA ILE A 217 -6.51 13.72 8.12
C ILE A 217 -7.58 14.79 8.31
N PHE A 218 -7.46 15.93 7.62
CA PHE A 218 -8.47 16.98 7.68
C PHE A 218 -9.84 16.49 7.18
N ALA A 219 -9.89 15.85 6.02
CA ALA A 219 -11.13 15.30 5.47
C ALA A 219 -11.73 14.22 6.39
N THR A 220 -10.90 13.32 6.91
CA THR A 220 -11.34 12.26 7.84
C THR A 220 -11.83 12.83 9.17
N SER A 221 -11.21 13.90 9.69
CA SER A 221 -11.65 14.55 10.92
C SER A 221 -12.99 15.26 10.76
N THR A 222 -13.20 15.95 9.64
CA THR A 222 -14.43 16.69 9.34
C THR A 222 -15.60 15.76 9.00
N LEU A 223 -15.32 14.57 8.47
CA LEU A 223 -16.30 13.53 8.15
C LEU A 223 -16.43 12.44 9.23
N SER A 224 -15.79 12.64 10.39
CA SER A 224 -15.63 11.60 11.42
C SER A 224 -16.98 11.03 11.90
N GLU A 225 -17.97 11.89 12.10
CA GLU A 225 -19.32 11.48 12.52
C GLU A 225 -20.03 10.63 11.47
N GLN A 226 -19.96 11.02 10.19
CA GLN A 226 -20.59 10.28 9.11
C GLN A 226 -19.89 8.93 8.89
N VAL A 227 -18.56 8.90 9.00
CA VAL A 227 -17.76 7.66 8.85
C VAL A 227 -18.09 6.68 9.98
N LEU A 228 -18.17 7.16 11.22
CA LEU A 228 -18.49 6.33 12.37
C LEU A 228 -19.93 5.78 12.30
N GLN A 229 -20.90 6.64 11.99
CA GLN A 229 -22.30 6.22 11.80
C GLN A 229 -22.45 5.22 10.65
N LEU A 230 -21.69 5.38 9.57
CA LEU A 230 -21.69 4.45 8.45
C LEU A 230 -21.08 3.09 8.85
N ALA A 231 -20.02 3.09 9.64
CA ALA A 231 -19.34 1.88 10.10
C ALA A 231 -20.18 1.08 11.12
N GLU A 232 -20.94 1.76 11.99
CA GLU A 232 -21.80 1.11 12.97
C GLU A 232 -23.11 0.58 12.39
N ASN A 233 -23.61 1.22 11.33
CA ASN A 233 -24.86 0.82 10.73
C ASN A 233 -24.68 -0.44 9.86
N THR A 234 -24.81 -1.59 10.53
CA THR A 234 -24.71 -2.93 9.92
C THR A 234 -25.67 -3.08 8.74
N SER A 235 -26.84 -2.44 8.77
CA SER A 235 -27.82 -2.49 7.67
C SER A 235 -27.33 -1.75 6.42
N ILE A 236 -26.69 -0.59 6.58
CA ILE A 236 -26.11 0.16 5.44
C ILE A 236 -24.93 -0.61 4.87
N LEU A 237 -24.06 -1.15 5.72
CA LEU A 237 -22.92 -1.97 5.30
C LEU A 237 -23.39 -3.18 4.48
N LEU A 238 -24.42 -3.90 4.96
CA LEU A 238 -25.05 -5.00 4.24
C LEU A 238 -25.69 -4.55 2.92
N ALA A 239 -26.34 -3.39 2.89
CA ALA A 239 -26.94 -2.86 1.66
C ALA A 239 -25.88 -2.56 0.60
N ILE A 240 -24.77 -1.89 0.97
CA ILE A 240 -23.65 -1.59 0.06
C ILE A 240 -23.04 -2.88 -0.46
N LEU A 241 -22.76 -3.84 0.43
CA LEU A 241 -22.19 -5.13 0.04
C LEU A 241 -23.15 -5.96 -0.82
N SER A 242 -24.47 -5.85 -0.58
CA SER A 242 -25.47 -6.53 -1.41
C SER A 242 -25.53 -5.91 -2.81
N ILE A 243 -25.46 -4.58 -2.94
CA ILE A 243 -25.36 -3.90 -4.23
C ILE A 243 -24.06 -4.33 -4.94
N TRP A 244 -22.95 -4.39 -4.21
CA TRP A 244 -21.67 -4.84 -4.76
C TRP A 244 -21.73 -6.31 -5.21
N LEU A 245 -22.35 -7.18 -4.41
CA LEU A 245 -22.60 -8.58 -4.78
C LEU A 245 -23.42 -8.66 -6.06
N LEU A 246 -24.52 -7.91 -6.17
CA LEU A 246 -25.38 -7.89 -7.37
C LEU A 246 -24.62 -7.41 -8.61
N LEU A 247 -23.80 -6.36 -8.49
CA LEU A 247 -22.95 -5.88 -9.59
C LEU A 247 -21.91 -6.92 -10.01
N CYS A 248 -21.24 -7.55 -9.05
CA CYS A 248 -20.28 -8.62 -9.33
C CYS A 248 -20.95 -9.82 -9.99
N LEU A 249 -22.13 -10.24 -9.51
CA LEU A 249 -22.89 -11.37 -10.05
C LEU A 249 -23.39 -11.06 -11.48
N TYR A 250 -23.81 -9.82 -11.74
CA TYR A 250 -24.15 -9.36 -13.08
C TYR A 250 -22.95 -9.41 -14.05
N LEU A 251 -21.77 -8.95 -13.62
CA LEU A 251 -20.55 -8.99 -14.43
C LEU A 251 -20.07 -10.43 -14.67
N ASP A 252 -20.15 -11.29 -13.65
CA ASP A 252 -19.78 -12.71 -13.72
C ASP A 252 -20.69 -13.46 -14.71
N TYR A 253 -22.00 -13.22 -14.64
CA TYR A 253 -22.98 -13.78 -15.58
C TYR A 253 -22.74 -13.34 -17.02
N ARG A 254 -22.41 -12.06 -17.24
CA ARG A 254 -22.10 -11.52 -18.57
C ARG A 254 -20.80 -12.11 -19.15
N ASN A 255 -19.78 -12.31 -18.32
CA ASN A 255 -18.52 -12.92 -18.75
C ASN A 255 -18.65 -14.42 -19.03
N TYR A 256 -19.59 -15.12 -18.38
CA TYR A 256 -19.86 -16.54 -18.66
C TYR A 256 -20.59 -16.77 -20.00
N GLN A 257 -21.21 -15.74 -20.57
CA GLN A 257 -21.91 -15.80 -21.86
C GLN A 257 -21.04 -15.41 -23.08
N GLN A 258 -19.79 -14.96 -22.86
CA GLN A 258 -18.79 -14.71 -23.92
C GLN A 258 -17.84 -15.90 -24.07
#